data_AF-A0A9E4LQP6-F1
#
_entry.id   AF-A0A9E4LQP6-F1
#
_cell.length_a   1.000
_cell.length_b   1.000
_cell.length_c   1.000
_cell.angle_alpha   90.00
_cell.angle_beta   90.00
_cell.angle_gamma   90.00
#
_symmetry.space_group_name_H-M   'P 1'
#
loop_
_entity.id
_entity.type
_entity.pdbx_description
1 polymer ?
#
loop_
_entity_poly.entity_id
_entity_poly.type
_entity_poly.pdbx_seq_one_letter_code
_entity_poly.pdbx_strand_id
1 'polypeptide(L)'
;FFDTLSLYFHMTPQGERGTAEFHNVPRAVGDDVTISVTEAPAAVYEVDPYPFASDGLEVATEGRYLAPQPPDTDLAPVLAATPVDTQTVRLVRA
;
A
#
# COMPACT_ATOMS: atom_id res chain seq x y z
N PHE A 1 1.57 9.67 -7.23
CA PHE A 1 1.49 9.32 -5.80
C PHE A 1 0.60 8.10 -5.57
N PHE A 2 -0.72 8.18 -5.74
CA PHE A 2 -1.62 7.06 -5.41
C PHE A 2 -1.34 5.75 -6.15
N ASP A 3 -0.96 5.80 -7.42
CA ASP A 3 -0.56 4.58 -8.16
C ASP A 3 0.69 3.93 -7.54
N THR A 4 1.68 4.74 -7.16
CA THR A 4 2.90 4.27 -6.49
C THR A 4 2.61 3.78 -5.07
N LEU A 5 1.69 4.43 -4.35
CA LEU A 5 1.22 3.99 -3.04
C LEU A 5 0.52 2.62 -3.13
N SER A 6 -0.24 2.38 -4.19
CA SER A 6 -0.82 1.05 -4.45
C SER A 6 0.25 -0.02 -4.61
N LEU A 7 1.38 0.28 -5.27
CA LEU A 7 2.50 -0.66 -5.36
C LEU A 7 3.13 -0.97 -4.00
N TYR A 8 3.29 0.03 -3.13
CA TYR A 8 3.78 -0.16 -1.76
C TYR A 8 2.92 -1.16 -0.98
N PHE A 9 1.58 -1.11 -1.12
CA PHE A 9 0.70 -2.08 -0.47
C PHE A 9 0.74 -3.47 -1.12
N HIS A 10 0.82 -3.56 -2.44
CA HIS A 10 0.64 -4.84 -3.13
C HIS A 10 1.93 -5.61 -3.45
N MET A 11 3.10 -4.99 -3.33
CA MET A 11 4.39 -5.63 -3.61
C MET A 11 5.10 -6.19 -2.37
N THR A 12 4.82 -5.62 -1.20
CA THR A 12 5.45 -6.02 0.06
C THR A 12 4.38 -6.53 1.04
N PRO A 13 4.56 -7.72 1.65
CA PRO A 13 3.64 -8.23 2.65
C PRO A 13 3.43 -7.26 3.82
N GLN A 14 2.23 -7.27 4.39
CA GLN A 14 1.94 -6.53 5.63
C GLN A 14 2.87 -7.03 6.76
N GLY A 15 3.42 -6.09 7.53
CA GLY A 15 4.40 -6.34 8.59
C GLY A 15 5.86 -6.26 8.14
N GLU A 16 6.10 -6.18 6.82
CA GLU A 16 7.42 -6.01 6.23
C GLU A 16 7.57 -4.67 5.48
N ARG A 17 6.53 -3.82 5.48
CA ARG A 17 6.49 -2.63 4.62
C ARG A 17 7.31 -1.47 5.18
N GLY A 18 7.42 -1.36 6.50
CA GLY A 18 8.20 -0.32 7.18
C GLY A 18 7.80 1.10 6.76
N THR A 19 8.77 2.00 6.68
CA THR A 19 8.59 3.39 6.23
C THR A 19 8.95 3.54 4.75
N ALA A 20 8.09 4.20 3.98
CA ALA A 20 8.35 4.61 2.60
C ALA A 20 8.25 6.13 2.46
N GLU A 21 9.09 6.70 1.59
CA GLU A 21 9.06 8.12 1.22
C GLU A 21 8.72 8.26 -0.27
N PHE A 22 7.75 9.13 -0.55
CA PHE A 22 7.31 9.48 -1.89
C PHE A 22 7.72 10.93 -2.15
N HIS A 23 8.83 11.11 -2.84
CA HIS A 23 9.36 12.43 -3.15
C HIS A 23 8.63 13.09 -4.32
N ASN A 24 8.72 14.42 -4.38
CA ASN A 24 8.21 15.24 -5.49
C ASN A 24 6.72 15.00 -5.76
N VAL A 25 5.91 14.84 -4.70
CA VAL A 25 4.46 14.72 -4.84
C VAL A 25 3.87 16.11 -5.00
N PRO A 26 3.22 16.43 -6.14
CA PRO A 26 2.70 17.77 -6.36
C PRO A 26 1.55 18.09 -5.40
N ARG A 27 1.67 19.19 -4.67
CA ARG A 27 0.60 19.74 -3.83
C ARG A 27 -0.06 20.96 -4.48
N ALA A 28 0.73 21.77 -5.19
CA ALA A 28 0.26 22.85 -6.04
C ALA A 28 1.26 23.12 -7.17
N VAL A 29 0.94 24.05 -8.08
CA VAL A 29 1.86 24.42 -9.16
C VAL A 29 3.16 25.00 -8.57
N GLY A 30 4.28 24.32 -8.83
CA GLY A 30 5.60 24.71 -8.33
C GLY A 30 5.84 24.39 -6.85
N ASP A 31 4.96 23.60 -6.22
CA ASP A 31 5.06 23.19 -4.82
C ASP A 31 4.87 21.67 -4.72
N ASP A 32 5.99 20.99 -4.49
CA ASP A 32 6.04 19.56 -4.27
C ASP A 32 6.38 19.25 -2.82
N VAL A 33 5.93 18.10 -2.34
CA VAL A 33 6.19 17.63 -0.99
C VAL A 33 6.68 16.18 -1.00
N THR A 34 7.45 15.81 0.01
CA THR A 34 7.73 14.41 0.31
C THR A 34 6.63 13.90 1.24
N ILE A 35 5.92 12.85 0.83
CA ILE A 35 4.97 12.14 1.69
C ILE A 35 5.66 10.92 2.27
N SER A 36 5.68 10.80 3.59
CA SER A 36 6.09 9.60 4.31
C SER A 36 4.87 8.73 4.62
N VAL A 37 5.03 7.42 4.50
CA VAL A 37 4.03 6.41 4.89
C VAL A 37 4.72 5.40 5.78
N THR A 38 4.28 5.27 7.03
CA THR A 38 4.86 4.35 8.01
C THR A 38 3.85 3.31 8.42
N GLU A 39 4.24 2.04 8.33
CA GLU A 39 3.43 0.92 8.81
C GLU A 39 3.31 0.94 10.34
N ALA A 40 2.07 0.89 10.81
CA ALA A 40 1.69 0.73 12.21
C ALA A 40 0.95 -0.61 12.42
N PRO A 41 0.76 -1.06 13.68
CA PRO A 41 0.04 -2.30 13.96
C PRO A 41 -1.38 -2.31 13.37
N ALA A 42 -1.92 -3.51 13.15
CA ALA A 42 -3.31 -3.74 12.73
C ALA A 42 -3.70 -3.07 11.39
N ALA A 43 -2.81 -3.12 10.39
CA ALA A 43 -3.03 -2.61 9.02
C ALA A 43 -3.33 -1.10 8.96
N VAL A 44 -2.83 -0.35 9.94
CA VAL A 44 -2.86 1.10 9.97
C VAL A 44 -1.56 1.65 9.38
N TYR A 45 -1.65 2.72 8.62
CA TYR A 45 -0.52 3.39 8.00
C TYR A 45 -0.61 4.89 8.29
N GLU A 46 0.40 5.41 9.00
CA GLU A 46 0.54 6.83 9.29
C GLU A 46 1.11 7.54 8.06
N VAL A 47 0.46 8.63 7.64
CA VAL A 47 0.83 9.38 6.43
C VAL A 47 1.08 10.85 6.76
N ASP A 48 2.24 11.36 6.37
CA ASP A 48 2.65 12.76 6.59
C ASP A 48 3.38 13.37 5.37
N PRO A 49 2.89 14.48 4.79
CA PRO A 49 1.61 15.12 5.07
C PRO A 49 0.43 14.27 4.60
N TYR A 50 -0.64 14.29 5.39
CA TYR A 50 -1.88 13.57 5.06
C TYR A 50 -2.61 14.24 3.88
N PRO A 51 -2.85 13.52 2.76
CA PRO A 51 -3.32 14.13 1.51
C PRO A 51 -4.85 14.30 1.44
N PHE A 52 -5.60 13.87 2.45
CA PHE A 52 -7.07 13.98 2.46
C PHE A 52 -7.56 15.01 3.49
N ALA A 53 -8.73 15.59 3.21
CA ALA A 53 -9.32 16.61 4.06
C ALA A 53 -9.77 16.07 5.44
N SER A 54 -10.14 14.80 5.51
CA SER A 54 -10.61 14.13 6.72
C SER A 54 -9.74 12.92 7.01
N ASP A 55 -9.40 12.74 8.29
CA ASP A 55 -8.57 11.63 8.76
C ASP A 55 -9.33 10.29 8.73
N GLY A 56 -8.58 9.19 8.58
CA GLY A 56 -9.10 7.83 8.68
C GLY A 56 -9.72 7.28 7.40
N LEU A 57 -9.06 7.42 6.25
CA LEU A 57 -9.46 6.73 5.03
C LEU A 57 -9.22 5.21 5.18
N GLU A 58 -10.25 4.42 4.89
CA GLU A 58 -10.16 2.96 4.78
C GLU A 58 -10.28 2.55 3.31
N VAL A 59 -9.37 1.68 2.86
CA VAL A 59 -9.37 1.12 1.51
C VAL A 59 -9.35 -0.39 1.62
N ALA A 60 -10.26 -1.05 0.91
CA ALA A 60 -10.32 -2.49 0.82
C ALA A 60 -10.09 -2.93 -0.63
N THR A 61 -9.22 -3.92 -0.81
CA THR A 61 -8.96 -4.58 -2.09
C THR A 61 -9.33 -6.05 -1.94
N GLU A 62 -10.05 -6.60 -2.91
CA GLU A 62 -10.32 -8.04 -3.00
C GLU A 62 -9.41 -8.65 -4.07
N GLY A 63 -8.82 -9.81 -3.78
CA GLY A 63 -7.92 -10.46 -4.74
C GLY A 63 -7.31 -11.76 -4.24
N ARG A 64 -6.39 -12.30 -5.04
CA ARG A 64 -5.60 -13.48 -4.69
C ARG A 64 -4.21 -13.03 -4.28
N TYR A 65 -3.94 -13.07 -2.98
CA TYR A 65 -2.66 -12.64 -2.42
C TYR A 65 -1.67 -13.79 -2.46
N LEU A 66 -0.53 -13.55 -3.08
CA LEU A 66 0.52 -14.55 -3.28
C LEU A 66 1.78 -14.15 -2.53
N ALA A 67 2.39 -15.13 -1.85
CA ALA A 67 3.79 -15.00 -1.46
C ALA A 67 4.68 -15.06 -2.72
N PRO A 68 5.90 -14.48 -2.68
CA PRO A 68 6.86 -14.60 -3.77
C PRO A 68 7.05 -16.05 -4.21
N GLN A 69 6.99 -16.29 -5.52
CA GLN A 69 7.17 -17.63 -6.10
C GLN A 69 8.59 -17.80 -6.63
N PRO A 70 9.15 -19.02 -6.63
CA PRO A 70 10.40 -19.30 -7.31
C PRO A 70 10.35 -18.91 -8.80
N PRO A 71 11.50 -18.56 -9.41
CA PRO A 71 11.59 -18.38 -10.85
C PRO A 71 11.01 -19.58 -11.62
N ASP A 72 10.42 -19.32 -12.78
CA ASP A 72 9.83 -20.32 -13.68
C ASP A 72 8.64 -21.13 -13.10
N THR A 73 8.08 -20.72 -11.96
CA THR A 73 6.84 -21.31 -11.42
C THR A 73 5.68 -21.06 -12.38
N ASP A 74 4.94 -22.13 -12.74
CA ASP A 74 3.66 -21.99 -13.43
C ASP A 74 2.62 -21.40 -12.47
N LEU A 75 2.32 -20.11 -12.66
CA LEU A 75 1.40 -19.37 -11.80
C LEU A 75 -0.06 -19.75 -12.03
N ALA A 76 -0.43 -20.38 -13.15
CA ALA A 76 -1.82 -20.70 -13.45
C ALA A 76 -2.48 -21.62 -12.40
N PRO A 77 -1.90 -22.79 -12.05
CA PRO A 77 -2.46 -23.64 -11.00
C PRO A 77 -2.36 -23.01 -9.61
N VAL A 78 -1.32 -22.22 -9.33
CA VAL A 78 -1.17 -21.50 -8.06
C VAL A 78 -2.30 -20.51 -7.87
N LEU A 79 -2.52 -19.63 -8.85
CA LEU A 79 -3.62 -18.66 -8.84
C LEU A 79 -4.97 -19.35 -8.73
N ALA A 80 -5.21 -20.46 -9.44
CA ALA A 80 -6.47 -21.18 -9.36
C ALA A 80 -6.77 -21.71 -7.95
N ALA A 81 -5.74 -22.20 -7.25
CA ALA A 81 -5.84 -22.75 -5.91
C ALA A 81 -5.86 -21.69 -4.78
N THR A 82 -5.27 -20.51 -5.00
CA THR A 82 -5.23 -19.43 -3.99
C THR A 82 -6.62 -18.85 -3.76
N PRO A 83 -7.15 -18.85 -2.53
CA PRO A 83 -8.46 -18.26 -2.26
C PRO A 83 -8.47 -16.75 -2.57
N VAL A 84 -9.66 -16.25 -2.91
CA VAL A 84 -9.89 -14.81 -2.90
C VAL A 84 -10.03 -14.38 -1.44
N ASP A 85 -9.35 -13.31 -1.09
CA ASP A 85 -9.39 -12.69 0.24
C ASP A 85 -9.53 -11.18 0.09
N THR A 86 -9.80 -10.49 1.21
CA THR A 86 -9.85 -9.03 1.27
C THR A 86 -8.71 -8.49 2.12
N GLN A 87 -7.91 -7.60 1.55
CA GLN A 87 -6.97 -6.80 2.31
C GLN A 87 -7.56 -5.42 2.58
N THR A 88 -7.58 -5.03 3.85
CA THR A 88 -7.95 -3.68 4.27
C THR A 88 -6.71 -2.93 4.73
N VAL A 89 -6.58 -1.67 4.31
CA VAL A 89 -5.59 -0.72 4.80
C VAL A 89 -6.30 0.53 5.32
N ARG A 90 -5.87 1.03 6.48
CA ARG A 90 -6.38 2.27 7.06
C ARG A 90 -5.29 3.32 7.06
N LEU A 91 -5.49 4.41 6.34
CA LEU A 91 -4.59 5.55 6.31
C LEU A 91 -5.01 6.56 7.36
N VAL A 92 -4.10 6.89 8.27
CA VAL A 92 -4.30 7.93 9.29
C VAL A 92 -3.27 9.04 9.15
N ARG A 93 -3.62 10.23 9.60
CA ARG A 93 -2.66 11.33 9.77
C ARG A 93 -1.66 10.95 10.87
N ALA A 94 -0.37 11.15 10.60
CA ALA A 94 0.68 11.01 11.62
C ALA A 94 0.59 12.11 12.69
#